data_AF-A0A538E3J2-F1
#
_entry.id   AF-A0A538E3J2-F1
#
_cell.length_a   1.000
_cell.length_b   1.000
_cell.length_c   1.000
_cell.angle_alpha   90.00
_cell.angle_beta   90.00
_cell.angle_gamma   90.00
#
_symmetry.space_group_name_H-M   'P 1'
#
loop_
_entity.id
_entity.type
_entity.pdbx_description
1 polymer ?
#
loop_
_entity_poly.entity_id
_entity_poly.type
_entity_poly.pdbx_seq_one_letter_code
_entity_poly.pdbx_strand_id
1 'polypeptide(L)'
;MADVLIVADTRSSPEMRHEVPLVIPDPFLYAEVDGSPHAATVSFEKGRIEELNLGIEVTALEELGVDELLDRGLRPHEISREISLRACRALGLGSALVPEHFLAGVADYLRAAGIELMRDPEHFRARRRVKTDAELAGIRRAQQAAEAAMSS
;
A
#
# COMPACT_ATOMS: atom_id res chain seq x y z
N MET A 1 8.40 -16.33 1.77
CA MET A 1 7.49 -15.75 0.77
C MET A 1 8.31 -14.70 0.01
N ALA A 2 7.96 -14.33 -1.24
CA ALA A 2 8.66 -13.20 -1.85
C ALA A 2 8.16 -11.92 -1.20
N ASP A 3 9.05 -11.00 -0.86
CA ASP A 3 8.65 -9.71 -0.30
C ASP A 3 7.90 -8.89 -1.34
N VAL A 4 6.94 -8.09 -0.88
CA VAL A 4 6.05 -7.28 -1.71
C VAL A 4 6.18 -5.81 -1.32
N LEU A 5 6.11 -4.92 -2.31
CA LEU A 5 6.03 -3.49 -2.10
C LEU A 5 4.98 -2.86 -3.02
N ILE A 6 4.04 -2.13 -2.42
CA ILE A 6 3.01 -1.35 -3.10
C ILE A 6 3.09 0.09 -2.59
N VAL A 7 3.11 1.05 -3.51
CA VAL A 7 2.98 2.49 -3.19
C VAL A 7 1.87 3.06 -4.06
N ALA A 8 0.68 3.22 -3.49
CA ALA A 8 -0.51 3.69 -4.20
C ALA A 8 -1.62 4.11 -3.22
N ASP A 9 -2.66 4.75 -3.75
CA ASP A 9 -3.92 4.93 -3.04
C ASP A 9 -4.84 3.71 -3.24
N THR A 10 -5.87 3.57 -2.40
CA THR A 10 -6.81 2.43 -2.46
C THR A 10 -8.03 2.69 -3.36
N ARG A 11 -8.16 3.88 -3.95
CA ARG A 11 -9.24 4.20 -4.91
C ARG A 11 -8.90 3.76 -6.31
N SER A 12 -7.64 3.94 -6.70
CA SER A 12 -7.15 3.73 -8.06
C SER A 12 -6.38 2.42 -8.22
N SER A 13 -5.69 1.94 -7.17
CA SER A 13 -4.94 0.68 -7.23
C SER A 13 -5.76 -0.50 -6.71
N PRO A 14 -6.11 -1.46 -7.59
CA PRO A 14 -6.76 -2.69 -7.15
C PRO A 14 -5.83 -3.57 -6.31
N GLU A 15 -4.52 -3.51 -6.53
CA GLU A 15 -3.53 -4.20 -5.70
C GLU A 15 -3.56 -3.64 -4.27
N MET A 16 -3.48 -2.33 -4.11
CA MET A 16 -3.53 -1.70 -2.78
C MET A 16 -4.86 -1.94 -2.07
N ARG A 17 -5.97 -1.83 -2.81
CA ARG A 17 -7.33 -2.03 -2.30
C ARG A 17 -7.59 -3.46 -1.82
N HIS A 18 -6.86 -4.43 -2.37
CA HIS A 18 -6.94 -5.83 -1.97
C HIS A 18 -6.28 -6.04 -0.60
N GLU A 19 -5.08 -5.50 -0.41
CA GLU A 19 -4.32 -5.65 0.85
C GLU A 19 -4.90 -4.78 1.97
N VAL A 20 -5.35 -3.56 1.63
CA VAL A 20 -5.96 -2.61 2.58
C VAL A 20 -7.38 -2.26 2.11
N PRO A 21 -8.41 -3.01 2.55
CA PRO A 21 -9.80 -2.79 2.16
C PRO A 21 -10.45 -1.57 2.84
N LEU A 22 -9.73 -0.46 2.95
CA LEU A 22 -10.26 0.88 3.26
C LEU A 22 -10.24 1.79 2.04
N VAL A 23 -11.02 2.87 2.10
CA VAL A 23 -10.94 3.96 1.12
C VAL A 23 -10.07 5.05 1.75
N ILE A 24 -8.86 5.16 1.20
CA ILE A 24 -7.79 6.09 1.52
C ILE A 24 -7.36 6.71 0.19
N PRO A 25 -7.68 8.00 -0.05
CA PRO A 25 -7.45 8.67 -1.34
C PRO A 25 -5.98 9.06 -1.56
N ASP A 26 -5.21 9.23 -0.49
CA ASP A 26 -3.81 9.60 -0.56
C ASP A 26 -2.93 8.35 -0.71
N PRO A 27 -1.91 8.39 -1.59
CA PRO A 27 -0.98 7.27 -1.72
C PRO A 27 -0.19 7.02 -0.44
N PHE A 28 -0.05 5.74 -0.09
CA PHE A 28 0.75 5.29 1.05
C PHE A 28 1.49 4.00 0.72
N LEU A 29 2.39 3.57 1.60
CA LEU A 29 3.21 2.39 1.39
C LEU A 29 2.58 1.19 2.11
N TYR A 30 2.52 0.07 1.41
CA TYR A 30 2.27 -1.25 1.97
C TYR A 30 3.41 -2.18 1.56
N ALA A 31 3.88 -3.01 2.49
CA ALA A 31 4.89 -4.01 2.22
C ALA A 31 4.59 -5.31 2.96
N GLU A 32 4.95 -6.45 2.38
CA GLU A 32 5.10 -7.69 3.12
C GLU A 32 6.58 -8.02 3.18
N VAL A 33 7.13 -8.16 4.39
CA VAL A 33 8.54 -8.54 4.60
C VAL A 33 8.58 -9.78 5.45
N ASP A 34 9.23 -10.84 4.94
CA ASP A 34 9.29 -12.15 5.60
C ASP A 34 7.90 -12.72 5.96
N GLY A 35 6.86 -12.31 5.22
CA GLY A 35 5.46 -12.73 5.45
C GLY A 35 4.69 -11.90 6.49
N SER A 36 5.31 -10.87 7.06
CA SER A 36 4.65 -9.91 7.95
C SER A 36 4.16 -8.70 7.14
N PRO A 37 2.87 -8.32 7.24
CA PRO A 37 2.35 -7.15 6.55
C PRO A 37 2.61 -5.87 7.33
N HIS A 38 3.06 -4.84 6.61
CA HIS A 38 3.39 -3.52 7.14
C HIS A 38 2.76 -2.42 6.28
N ALA A 39 2.41 -1.31 6.91
CA ALA A 39 2.01 -0.10 6.21
C ALA A 39 2.71 1.13 6.79
N ALA A 40 3.05 2.09 5.93
CA ALA A 40 3.47 3.42 6.35
C ALA A 40 2.49 4.46 5.79
N THR A 41 1.78 5.16 6.67
CA THR A 41 0.72 6.10 6.33
C THR A 41 0.64 7.24 7.35
N VAL A 42 -0.18 8.26 7.06
CA VAL A 42 -0.45 9.38 7.96
C VAL A 42 -1.14 8.92 9.25
N SER A 43 -0.82 9.55 10.37
CA SER A 43 -1.28 9.15 11.71
C SER A 43 -2.79 8.97 11.85
N PHE A 44 -3.61 9.74 11.14
CA PHE A 44 -5.08 9.62 11.23
C PHE A 44 -5.65 8.40 10.49
N GLU A 45 -4.91 7.81 9.54
CA GLU A 45 -5.30 6.55 8.89
C GLU A 45 -4.83 5.32 9.67
N LYS A 46 -3.83 5.47 10.55
CA LYS A 46 -3.26 4.38 11.34
C LYS A 46 -4.31 3.57 12.07
N GLY A 47 -5.11 4.23 12.92
CA GLY A 47 -6.17 3.54 13.69
C GLY A 47 -7.21 2.88 12.79
N ARG A 48 -7.56 3.50 11.65
CA ARG A 48 -8.52 2.91 10.70
C ARG A 48 -7.99 1.61 10.09
N ILE A 49 -6.70 1.57 9.74
CA ILE A 49 -6.06 0.35 9.21
C ILE A 49 -5.97 -0.72 10.30
N GLU A 50 -5.59 -0.36 11.53
CA GLU A 50 -5.51 -1.28 12.66
C GLU A 50 -6.88 -1.91 12.99
N GLU A 51 -7.98 -1.13 12.90
CA GLU A 51 -9.36 -1.60 13.10
C GLU A 51 -9.80 -2.69 12.10
N LEU A 52 -9.10 -2.85 10.97
CA LEU A 52 -9.36 -3.97 10.06
C LEU A 52 -8.97 -5.32 10.65
N ASN A 53 -8.14 -5.35 11.70
CA ASN A 53 -7.65 -6.57 12.35
C ASN A 53 -6.96 -7.53 11.37
N LEU A 54 -6.24 -7.00 10.37
CA LEU A 54 -5.51 -7.77 9.36
C LEU A 54 -4.06 -8.10 9.76
N GLY A 55 -3.67 -7.76 11.00
CA GLY A 55 -2.29 -7.95 11.47
C GLY A 55 -1.26 -7.02 10.83
N ILE A 56 -1.71 -5.95 10.15
CA ILE A 56 -0.83 -4.97 9.50
C ILE A 56 -0.18 -4.10 10.58
N GLU A 57 1.15 -4.13 10.66
CA GLU A 57 1.91 -3.22 11.51
C GLU A 57 2.02 -1.85 10.85
N VAL A 58 1.48 -0.82 11.49
CA VAL A 58 1.39 0.52 10.89
C VAL A 58 2.37 1.49 11.52
N THR A 59 3.28 2.01 10.69
CA THR A 59 4.22 3.08 11.04
C THR A 59 3.66 4.43 10.59
N ALA A 60 3.60 5.41 11.49
CA ALA A 60 3.19 6.76 11.10
C ALA A 60 4.31 7.47 10.30
N LEU A 61 3.97 8.37 9.37
CA LEU A 61 4.98 9.07 8.57
C LEU A 61 5.91 9.96 9.42
N GLU A 62 5.42 10.42 10.56
CA GLU A 62 6.13 11.16 11.59
C GLU A 62 7.29 10.35 12.17
N GLU A 63 7.08 9.04 12.37
CA GLU A 63 8.13 8.09 12.80
C GLU A 63 9.21 7.89 11.73
N LEU A 64 8.88 8.16 10.47
CA LEU A 64 9.81 8.16 9.33
C LEU A 64 10.41 9.55 9.07
N GLY A 65 10.09 10.54 9.89
CA GLY A 65 10.64 11.88 9.83
C GLY A 65 10.04 12.78 8.74
N VAL A 66 8.74 12.63 8.42
CA VAL A 66 8.07 13.51 7.45
C VAL A 66 8.17 14.99 7.83
N ASP A 67 8.10 15.32 9.13
CA ASP A 67 8.21 16.70 9.62
C ASP A 67 9.59 17.31 9.30
N GLU A 68 10.67 16.54 9.49
CA GLU A 68 12.04 16.96 9.13
C GLU A 68 12.15 17.28 7.63
N LEU A 69 11.51 16.48 6.78
CA LEU A 69 11.54 16.69 5.33
C LEU A 69 10.73 17.92 4.91
N LEU A 70 9.60 18.17 5.59
CA LEU A 70 8.80 19.37 5.39
C LEU A 70 9.56 20.63 5.82
N ASP A 71 10.21 20.61 6.99
CA ASP A 71 11.02 21.74 7.50
C ASP A 71 12.19 22.08 6.57
N ARG A 72 12.75 21.08 5.89
CA ARG A 72 13.78 21.25 4.86
C ARG A 72 13.23 21.78 3.54
N GLY A 73 11.92 21.98 3.41
CA GLY A 73 11.27 22.53 2.23
C GLY A 73 11.23 21.59 1.03
N LEU A 74 11.29 20.26 1.24
CA LEU A 74 11.19 19.29 0.16
C LEU A 74 9.79 19.33 -0.47
N ARG A 75 9.73 19.09 -1.78
CA ARG A 75 8.44 19.00 -2.49
C ARG A 75 7.74 17.67 -2.18
N PRO A 76 6.40 17.59 -2.31
CA PRO A 76 5.64 16.39 -1.96
C PRO A 76 6.16 15.08 -2.59
N HIS A 77 6.57 15.11 -3.86
CA HIS A 77 7.13 13.92 -4.53
C HIS A 77 8.54 13.55 -4.04
N GLU A 78 9.31 14.49 -3.49
CA GLU A 78 10.62 14.23 -2.88
C GLU A 78 10.44 13.60 -1.51
N ILE A 79 9.48 14.13 -0.73
CA ILE A 79 9.06 13.55 0.56
C ILE A 79 8.57 12.11 0.36
N SER A 80 7.65 11.88 -0.58
CA SER A 80 7.10 10.54 -0.84
C SER A 80 8.18 9.51 -1.18
N ARG A 81 9.20 9.88 -1.96
CA ARG A 81 10.34 9.02 -2.31
C ARG A 81 11.22 8.71 -1.11
N GLU A 82 11.58 9.73 -0.34
CA GLU A 82 12.42 9.58 0.85
C GLU A 82 11.72 8.77 1.94
N ILE A 83 10.44 9.05 2.20
CA ILE A 83 9.61 8.26 3.13
C ILE A 83 9.52 6.80 2.68
N SER A 84 9.32 6.54 1.38
CA SER A 84 9.30 5.17 0.85
C SER A 84 10.63 4.46 1.11
N LEU A 85 11.77 5.15 0.90
CA LEU A 85 13.09 4.60 1.18
C LEU A 85 13.31 4.32 2.67
N ARG A 86 12.98 5.29 3.54
CA ARG A 86 13.10 5.15 5.00
C ARG A 86 12.26 4.00 5.53
N ALA A 87 11.02 3.86 5.05
CA ALA A 87 10.16 2.72 5.38
C ALA A 87 10.80 1.39 4.95
N CYS A 88 11.25 1.27 3.70
CA CYS A 88 11.92 0.06 3.23
C CYS A 88 13.16 -0.29 4.07
N ARG A 89 13.94 0.70 4.48
CA ARG A 89 15.12 0.48 5.33
C ARG A 89 14.77 0.09 6.76
N ALA A 90 13.74 0.70 7.34
CA ALA A 90 13.23 0.32 8.66
C ALA A 90 12.74 -1.14 8.69
N LEU A 91 12.15 -1.60 7.58
CA LEU A 91 11.69 -2.98 7.41
C LEU A 91 12.80 -3.96 7.00
N GLY A 92 14.02 -3.49 6.71
CA GLY A 92 15.10 -4.36 6.21
C GLY A 92 14.90 -4.86 4.77
N LEU A 93 14.00 -4.24 4.01
CA LEU A 93 13.64 -4.65 2.65
C LEU A 93 14.80 -4.42 1.67
N GLY A 94 15.41 -5.50 1.18
CA GLY A 94 16.48 -5.47 0.17
C GLY A 94 16.00 -5.70 -1.26
N SER A 95 14.91 -6.44 -1.44
CA SER A 95 14.33 -6.76 -2.73
C SER A 95 12.83 -6.94 -2.61
N ALA A 96 12.04 -6.56 -3.61
CA ALA A 96 10.58 -6.74 -3.59
C ALA A 96 9.97 -6.96 -4.97
N LEU A 97 8.86 -7.71 -4.99
CA LEU A 97 7.91 -7.70 -6.10
C LEU A 97 7.03 -6.46 -6.02
N VAL A 98 6.83 -5.79 -7.16
CA VAL A 98 5.99 -4.58 -7.27
C VAL A 98 4.91 -4.71 -8.35
N PRO A 99 3.75 -4.04 -8.21
CA PRO A 99 2.71 -4.00 -9.23
C PRO A 99 3.18 -3.52 -10.60
N GLU A 100 2.39 -3.85 -11.64
CA GLU A 100 2.66 -3.42 -13.02
C GLU A 100 2.74 -1.89 -13.15
N HIS A 101 1.84 -1.17 -12.46
CA HIS A 101 1.71 0.29 -12.49
C HIS A 101 2.36 0.96 -11.28
N PHE A 102 3.54 0.48 -10.87
CA PHE A 102 4.31 1.10 -9.79
C PHE A 102 4.90 2.45 -10.20
N LEU A 103 4.87 3.44 -9.29
CA LEU A 103 5.33 4.80 -9.56
C LEU A 103 6.82 4.85 -9.93
N ALA A 104 7.11 5.18 -11.19
CA ALA A 104 8.48 5.16 -11.74
C ALA A 104 9.46 6.01 -10.90
N GLY A 105 9.05 7.21 -10.50
CA GLY A 105 9.91 8.08 -9.69
C GLY A 105 10.25 7.52 -8.31
N VAL A 106 9.39 6.67 -7.73
CA VAL A 106 9.70 5.95 -6.48
C VAL A 106 10.61 4.76 -6.80
N ALA A 107 10.29 3.98 -7.83
CA ALA A 107 11.13 2.83 -8.23
C ALA A 107 12.57 3.22 -8.53
N ASP A 108 12.78 4.29 -9.31
CA ASP A 108 14.11 4.74 -9.68
C ASP A 108 14.90 5.21 -8.45
N TYR A 109 14.22 5.88 -7.52
CA TYR A 109 14.81 6.34 -6.26
C TYR A 109 15.26 5.18 -5.38
N LEU A 110 14.39 4.17 -5.20
CA LEU A 110 14.70 2.97 -4.40
C LEU A 110 15.81 2.12 -5.04
N ARG A 111 15.79 1.96 -6.38
CA ARG A 111 16.86 1.25 -7.11
C ARG A 111 18.20 1.96 -7.01
N ALA A 112 18.22 3.29 -7.14
CA ALA A 112 19.43 4.08 -6.95
C ALA A 112 19.98 3.94 -5.52
N ALA A 113 19.12 3.69 -4.54
CA ALA A 113 19.49 3.39 -3.16
C ALA A 113 19.82 1.91 -2.90
N GLY A 114 19.84 1.05 -3.93
CA GLY A 114 20.25 -0.35 -3.84
C GLY A 114 19.15 -1.34 -3.45
N ILE A 115 17.87 -0.99 -3.62
CA ILE A 115 16.75 -1.92 -3.43
C ILE A 115 16.37 -2.53 -4.79
N GLU A 116 16.35 -3.87 -4.86
CA GLU A 116 15.99 -4.58 -6.09
C GLU A 116 14.46 -4.64 -6.25
N LEU A 117 13.94 -4.07 -7.34
CA LEU A 117 12.49 -4.06 -7.60
C LEU A 117 12.16 -4.81 -8.89
N MET A 118 11.37 -5.87 -8.75
CA MET A 118 10.94 -6.74 -9.84
C MET A 118 9.44 -6.59 -10.07
N ARG A 119 9.01 -6.29 -11.30
CA ARG A 119 7.59 -6.26 -11.62
C ARG A 119 7.11 -7.69 -11.86
N ASP A 120 6.02 -8.08 -11.19
CA ASP A 120 5.38 -9.39 -11.41
C ASP A 120 3.85 -9.26 -11.47
N PRO A 121 3.28 -8.87 -12.62
CA PRO A 121 1.83 -8.71 -12.76
C PRO A 121 1.03 -9.98 -12.46
N GLU A 122 1.59 -11.17 -12.71
CA GLU A 122 0.89 -12.43 -12.49
C GLU A 122 0.79 -12.75 -11.00
N HIS A 123 1.83 -12.44 -10.22
CA HIS A 123 1.78 -12.53 -8.76
C HIS A 123 0.62 -11.72 -8.18
N PHE A 124 0.50 -10.43 -8.54
CA PHE A 124 -0.57 -9.57 -8.04
C PHE A 124 -1.96 -9.96 -8.57
N ARG A 125 -2.07 -10.50 -9.80
CA ARG A 125 -3.31 -11.07 -10.31
C ARG A 125 -3.73 -12.32 -9.54
N ALA A 126 -2.78 -13.18 -9.19
CA ALA A 126 -3.03 -14.41 -8.44
C ALA A 126 -3.54 -14.11 -7.01
N ARG A 127 -2.91 -13.16 -6.31
CA ARG A 127 -3.35 -12.70 -4.97
C ARG A 127 -4.82 -12.28 -4.97
N ARG A 128 -5.21 -11.42 -5.93
CA ARG A 128 -6.58 -10.89 -6.06
C ARG A 128 -7.65 -11.90 -6.47
N ARG A 129 -7.28 -13.11 -6.91
CA ARG A 129 -8.24 -14.19 -7.22
C ARG A 129 -8.77 -14.86 -5.96
N VAL A 130 -8.05 -14.78 -4.85
CA VAL A 130 -8.54 -15.18 -3.53
C VAL A 130 -9.22 -13.97 -2.91
N LYS A 131 -10.54 -13.97 -2.78
CA LYS A 131 -11.27 -12.83 -2.21
C LYS A 131 -11.16 -12.82 -0.70
N THR A 132 -10.84 -11.67 -0.13
CA THR A 132 -10.91 -11.47 1.32
C THR A 132 -12.37 -11.42 1.77
N ASP A 133 -12.64 -11.73 3.03
CA ASP A 133 -14.00 -11.66 3.58
C ASP A 133 -14.63 -10.26 3.45
N ALA A 134 -13.80 -9.22 3.56
CA ALA A 134 -14.21 -7.83 3.35
C ALA A 134 -14.61 -7.55 1.88
N GLU A 135 -13.86 -8.09 0.91
CA GLU A 135 -14.22 -8.01 -0.52
C GLU A 135 -15.52 -8.75 -0.81
N LEU A 136 -15.70 -9.96 -0.24
CA LEU A 136 -16.94 -10.73 -0.38
C LEU A 136 -18.14 -9.98 0.22
N ALA A 137 -17.98 -9.36 1.39
CA ALA A 137 -19.02 -8.53 1.99
C ALA A 137 -19.36 -7.31 1.13
N GLY A 138 -18.35 -6.66 0.53
CA GLY A 138 -18.55 -5.56 -0.42
C GLY A 138 -19.31 -5.99 -1.67
N ILE A 139 -18.93 -7.11 -2.29
CA ILE A 139 -19.59 -7.68 -3.48
C ILE A 139 -21.07 -7.96 -3.17
N ARG A 140 -21.36 -8.60 -2.03
CA ARG A 140 -22.75 -8.89 -1.61
C ARG A 140 -23.59 -7.62 -1.44
N ARG A 141 -23.04 -6.57 -0.82
CA ARG A 141 -23.75 -5.27 -0.70
C ARG A 141 -24.04 -4.64 -2.06
N ALA A 142 -23.07 -4.67 -2.98
CA ALA A 142 -23.26 -4.15 -4.33
C ALA A 142 -24.31 -4.96 -5.12
N GLN A 143 -24.31 -6.30 -4.99
CA GLN A 143 -25.31 -7.16 -5.62
C GLN A 143 -26.72 -6.87 -5.11
N GLN A 144 -26.92 -6.77 -3.79
CA GLN A 144 -28.23 -6.44 -3.21
C GLN A 144 -28.75 -5.08 -3.69
N ALA A 145 -27.88 -4.06 -3.78
CA ALA A 145 -28.26 -2.76 -4.30
C ALA A 145 -28.66 -2.81 -5.79
N ALA A 146 -27.94 -3.61 -6.60
CA ALA A 146 -28.27 -3.80 -8.02
C ALA A 146 -29.59 -4.58 -8.21
N GLU A 147 -29.83 -5.63 -7.44
CA GLU A 147 -31.07 -6.41 -7.45
C GLU A 147 -32.29 -5.54 -7.07
N ALA A 148 -32.14 -4.70 -6.05
CA ALA A 148 -33.19 -3.76 -5.64
C ALA A 148 -33.53 -2.75 -6.74
N ALA A 149 -32.53 -2.25 -7.47
CA ALA A 149 -32.71 -1.30 -8.57
C ALA A 149 -33.32 -1.94 -9.85
N MET A 150 -33.12 -3.24 -10.08
CA MET A 150 -33.76 -3.94 -11.20
C MET A 150 -35.20 -4.37 -10.90
N SER A 151 -35.56 -4.43 -9.61
CA SER A 151 -36.89 -4.81 -9.14
C SER A 151 -37.83 -3.61 -8.94
N SER A 152 -37.38 -2.40 -9.30
CA SER A 152 -38.12 -1.13 -9.25
C SER A 152 -38.43 -0.61 -10.64
#